data_AF-A0A117MG64-F1
#
_entry.id   AF-A0A117MG64-F1
#
_cell.length_a   1.000
_cell.length_b   1.000
_cell.length_c   1.000
_cell.angle_alpha   90.00
_cell.angle_beta   90.00
_cell.angle_gamma   90.00
#
_symmetry.space_group_name_H-M   'P 1'
#
loop_
_entity.id
_entity.type
_entity.pdbx_description
1 polymer ?
#
loop_
_entity_poly.entity_id
_entity_poly.type
_entity_poly.pdbx_seq_one_letter_code
_entity_poly.pdbx_strand_id
1 'polypeptide(L)' 'MAAKGDMVYAWTTSPDIAKVAECGGAVTGLLKFALENKIVDAVLAVKKGVDLYDAVPTVITVAPMTCALG' A
#
# COMPACT_ATOMS: atom_id res chain seq x y z
N MET A 1 4.37 14.69 -18.56
CA MET A 1 5.24 14.22 -17.47
C MET A 1 4.96 15.11 -16.27
N ALA A 2 4.68 14.53 -15.10
CA ALA A 2 4.60 15.30 -13.87
C ALA A 2 6.02 15.73 -13.46
N ALA A 3 6.18 16.98 -13.02
CA ALA A 3 7.41 17.54 -12.51
C ALA A 3 7.53 17.33 -10.99
N LYS A 4 8.74 17.53 -10.45
CA LYS A 4 8.93 17.52 -9.00
C LYS A 4 8.11 18.64 -8.36
N GLY A 5 7.23 18.27 -7.43
CA GLY A 5 6.33 19.19 -6.75
C GLY A 5 4.91 19.24 -7.32
N ASP A 6 4.67 18.56 -8.45
CA ASP A 6 3.31 18.44 -8.99
C ASP A 6 2.44 17.56 -8.09
N MET A 7 1.21 18.00 -7.89
CA MET A 7 0.16 17.23 -7.23
C MET A 7 -0.71 16.59 -8.30
N VAL A 8 -0.86 15.27 -8.23
CA VAL A 8 -1.67 14.50 -9.18
C VAL A 8 -2.67 13.63 -8.44
N TYR A 9 -3.85 13.47 -9.02
CA TYR A 9 -4.73 12.38 -8.63
C TYR A 9 -4.22 11.10 -9.27
N ALA A 10 -4.10 10.04 -8.47
CA ALA A 10 -3.57 8.76 -8.90
C ALA A 10 -4.46 7.62 -8.43
N TRP A 11 -4.64 6.64 -9.31
CA TRP A 11 -5.34 5.39 -9.04
C TRP A 11 -4.46 4.21 -9.39
N THR A 12 -4.58 3.15 -8.60
CA THR A 12 -3.93 1.87 -8.86
C THR A 12 -4.49 1.24 -10.13
N THR A 13 -3.61 0.63 -10.92
CA THR A 13 -4.00 -0.23 -12.05
C THR A 13 -4.21 -1.68 -11.62
N SER A 14 -3.91 -2.03 -10.37
CA SER A 14 -4.09 -3.38 -9.85
C SER A 14 -5.56 -3.59 -9.42
N PRO A 15 -6.27 -4.56 -10.03
CA PRO A 15 -7.66 -4.84 -9.67
C PRO A 15 -7.80 -5.34 -8.24
N ASP A 16 -6.79 -6.03 -7.71
CA ASP A 16 -6.82 -6.57 -6.34
C ASP A 16 -6.67 -5.46 -5.30
N ILE A 17 -5.83 -4.46 -5.55
CA ILE A 17 -5.74 -3.27 -4.70
C ILE A 17 -7.02 -2.44 -4.82
N ALA A 18 -7.54 -2.25 -6.04
CA ALA A 18 -8.74 -1.44 -6.27
C ALA A 18 -9.99 -1.97 -5.55
N LYS A 19 -10.09 -3.29 -5.32
CA LYS A 19 -11.23 -3.92 -4.62
C LYS A 19 -11.31 -3.58 -3.13
N VAL A 20 -10.19 -3.28 -2.49
CA VAL A 20 -10.08 -3.19 -1.02
C VAL A 20 -9.47 -1.88 -0.55
N ALA A 21 -8.91 -1.07 -1.45
CA ALA A 21 -8.41 0.25 -1.11
C ALA A 21 -9.54 1.19 -0.69
N GLU A 22 -9.28 2.01 0.33
CA GLU A 22 -10.21 3.05 0.78
C GLU A 22 -10.49 4.09 -0.30
N CYS A 23 -9.47 4.46 -1.08
CA CYS A 23 -9.51 5.47 -2.13
C CYS A 23 -8.89 4.90 -3.42
N GLY A 24 -7.97 5.64 -4.07
CA GLY A 24 -7.30 5.20 -5.29
C GLY A 24 -6.23 4.13 -5.11
N GLY A 25 -5.94 3.68 -3.89
CA GLY A 25 -4.91 2.67 -3.63
C GLY A 25 -3.46 3.11 -3.93
N ALA A 26 -3.23 4.42 -4.05
CA ALA A 26 -1.91 4.98 -4.40
C ALA A 26 -0.83 4.59 -3.38
N VAL A 27 -1.12 4.70 -2.08
CA VAL A 27 -0.18 4.36 -1.00
C VAL A 27 0.20 2.88 -1.07
N THR A 28 -0.78 1.99 -1.08
CA THR A 28 -0.56 0.53 -1.15
C THR A 28 0.19 0.12 -2.42
N GLY A 29 -0.17 0.71 -3.56
CA GLY A 29 0.50 0.43 -4.84
C GLY A 29 1.97 0.84 -4.85
N LEU A 30 2.29 2.04 -4.37
CA LEU A 30 3.67 2.54 -4.31
C LEU A 30 4.54 1.74 -3.33
N LEU A 31 4.02 1.42 -2.15
CA LEU A 31 4.75 0.65 -1.15
C LEU A 31 5.00 -0.79 -1.59
N LYS A 32 4.00 -1.44 -2.19
CA LYS A 32 4.15 -2.76 -2.80
C LYS A 32 5.22 -2.75 -3.89
N PHE A 33 5.16 -1.78 -4.80
CA PHE A 33 6.15 -1.62 -5.86
C PHE A 33 7.56 -1.44 -5.30
N ALA A 34 7.73 -0.59 -4.28
CA ALA A 34 9.02 -0.35 -3.66
C ALA A 34 9.60 -1.62 -3.01
N LEU A 35 8.77 -2.42 -2.33
CA LEU A 35 9.20 -3.66 -1.67
C LEU A 35 9.54 -4.76 -2.70
N GLU A 36 8.69 -4.96 -3.71
CA GLU A 36 8.89 -5.98 -4.76
C GLU A 36 10.14 -5.71 -5.61
N ASN A 37 10.46 -4.44 -5.84
CA ASN A 37 11.64 -4.02 -6.61
C ASN A 37 12.87 -3.76 -5.74
N LYS A 38 12.84 -4.13 -4.44
CA LYS A 38 13.96 -3.97 -3.50
C LYS A 38 14.50 -2.52 -3.42
N ILE A 39 13.61 -1.54 -3.60
CA ILE A 39 13.91 -0.13 -3.36
C ILE A 39 13.96 0.12 -1.84
N VAL A 40 13.20 -0.67 -1.07
CA VAL A 40 13.20 -0.71 0.39
C VAL A 40 13.28 -2.16 0.88
N ASP A 41 13.84 -2.37 2.07
CA ASP A 41 13.93 -3.70 2.71
C ASP A 41 12.64 -4.07 3.46
N ALA A 42 11.87 -3.08 3.89
CA ALA A 42 10.64 -3.26 4.67
C ALA A 42 9.70 -2.06 4.52
N VAL A 43 8.42 -2.29 4.82
CA VAL A 43 7.39 -1.25 4.91
C VAL A 43 6.67 -1.38 6.25
N LEU A 44 6.48 -0.27 6.96
CA LEU A 44 5.56 -0.21 8.11
C LEU A 44 4.16 0.12 7.60
N ALA A 45 3.24 -0.82 7.78
CA ALA A 45 1.83 -0.69 7.40
C ALA A 45 0.92 -1.07 8.58
N VAL A 46 -0.38 -1.18 8.32
CA VAL A 46 -1.39 -1.54 9.32
C VAL A 46 -2.04 -2.87 8.93
N LYS A 47 -2.27 -3.72 9.93
CA LYS A 47 -3.17 -4.88 9.83
C LYS A 47 -4.42 -4.62 10.64
N LYS A 48 -5.54 -5.22 10.20
CA LYS A 48 -6.74 -5.32 11.01
C LYS A 48 -6.46 -6.11 12.29
N GLY A 49 -6.76 -5.50 13.43
CA GLY A 49 -6.74 -6.10 14.75
C GLY A 49 -8.06 -6.82 15.05
N VAL A 50 -8.61 -6.59 16.24
CA VAL A 50 -9.83 -7.25 16.71
C VAL A 50 -11.08 -6.74 16.00
N ASP A 51 -11.16 -5.43 15.74
CA ASP A 51 -12.29 -4.80 15.06
C ASP A 51 -11.85 -3.93 13.85
N LEU A 52 -12.79 -3.20 13.25
CA LEU A 52 -12.54 -2.39 12.05
C LEU A 52 -11.58 -1.20 12.31
N TYR A 53 -11.59 -0.65 13.52
CA TYR A 53 -10.83 0.54 13.87
C TYR A 53 -9.59 0.21 14.72
N ASP A 54 -9.39 -1.06 15.05
CA ASP A 54 -8.19 -1.57 15.68
C ASP A 54 -7.06 -1.75 14.65
N ALA A 55 -6.36 -0.64 14.39
CA ALA A 55 -5.22 -0.59 13.50
C ALA A 55 -3.93 -1.06 14.21
N VAL A 56 -3.41 -2.24 13.85
CA VAL A 56 -2.16 -2.77 14.43
C VAL A 56 -0.97 -2.49 13.50
N PRO A 57 0.00 -1.64 13.91
CA PRO A 57 1.20 -1.38 13.12
C PRO A 57 2.01 -2.66 12.94
N THR A 58 2.38 -2.96 11.70
CA THR A 58 3.09 -4.19 11.34
C THR A 58 4.17 -3.89 10.30
N VAL A 59 5.36 -4.41 10.55
CA VAL A 59 6.46 -4.38 9.58
C VAL A 59 6.28 -5.52 8.58
N ILE A 60 6.29 -5.21 7.29
CA ILE A 60 6.16 -6.16 6.19
C ILE A 60 7.46 -6.18 5.39
N THR A 61 8.04 -7.37 5.24
CA THR A 61 9.34 -7.59 4.57
C THR A 61 9.25 -8.50 3.34
N VAL A 62 8.08 -9.10 3.07
CA VAL A 62 7.89 -10.08 1.98
C VAL A 62 6.70 -9.71 1.09
N ALA A 63 6.85 -9.97 -0.21
CA ALA A 63 5.77 -9.92 -1.19
C ALA A 63 5.15 -11.33 -1.36
N PRO A 64 3.84 -11.46 -1.59
CA PRO A 64 2.87 -10.38 -1.78
C PRO A 64 2.43 -9.73 -0.46
N MET A 65 2.22 -8.41 -0.49
CA MET A 65 1.73 -7.58 0.63
C MET A 65 0.23 -7.82 0.92
N THR A 66 -0.19 -9.09 1.01
CA THR A 66 -1.57 -9.55 1.22
C THR A 66 -2.13 -9.13 2.57
N CYS A 67 -1.24 -8.83 3.52
CA CYS A 67 -1.55 -8.42 4.88
C CYS A 67 -2.15 -7.01 5.01
N ALA A 68 -2.01 -6.13 4.01
CA ALA A 68 -2.48 -4.74 4.06
C ALA A 68 -3.78 -4.53 3.26
N LEU A 69 -4.40 -5.61 2.79
CA LEU A 69 -5.53 -5.61 1.85
C LEU A 69 -6.85 -6.06 2.50
N GLY A 70 -6.89 -6.25 3.83
CA GLY A 70 -8.09 -6.69 4.57
C GLY A 70 -8.12 -6.22 6.01
#